data_AF-A0A933PQC6-F1
#
_entry.id   AF-A0A933PQC6-F1
#
_cell.length_a   1.000
_cell.length_b   1.000
_cell.length_c   1.000
_cell.angle_alpha   90.00
_cell.angle_beta   90.00
_cell.angle_gamma   90.00
#
_symmetry.space_group_name_H-M   'P 1'
#
loop_
_entity.id
_entity.type
_entity.pdbx_description
1 polymer ?
#
loop_
_entity_poly.entity_id
_entity_poly.type
_entity_poly.pdbx_seq_one_letter_code
_entity_poly.pdbx_strand_id
1 'polypeptide(L)'
;MLESLSPDRLLAWYLEAGVDESIGETPIDRTRPPVRTEAAPLAPAPIPALSPPEAVTQPQAKAPERPQAARTASVLAAEAKTLDELKAAYGRLEGVAIKATATQLVFADGNPQARLMCIGEAPGAEEDRQGLPFVGPAGKLLDKMLASIGLDRQTAYIANLLPWRPPGNRAPTSEEVALLLPFLERHIELVDPEVIVLLGGSAAQAVLARSEGIGRLRGHWHPYSSRGLARPVQAMATFHPAYLLRQPAQKREAWRDWREIRKLLFPKPSE
;
A
#
# COMPACT_ATOMS: atom_id res chain seq x y z
N MET A 1 25.79 1.47 48.04
CA MET A 1 25.54 0.07 48.44
C MET A 1 25.26 -0.79 47.21
N LEU A 2 26.17 -0.73 46.21
CA LEU A 2 26.11 -1.46 44.94
C LEU A 2 27.51 -2.01 44.62
N GLU A 3 28.21 -2.50 45.63
CA GLU A 3 29.48 -3.18 45.45
C GLU A 3 29.28 -4.65 45.84
N SER A 4 29.51 -5.54 44.87
CA SER A 4 29.46 -7.02 44.92
C SER A 4 28.12 -7.74 44.63
N LEU A 5 27.29 -7.26 43.70
CA LEU A 5 26.39 -8.22 43.03
C LEU A 5 27.21 -9.11 42.10
N SER A 6 27.08 -10.43 42.25
CA SER A 6 27.63 -11.37 41.29
C SER A 6 26.97 -11.16 39.91
N PRO A 7 27.69 -11.40 38.80
CA PRO A 7 27.14 -11.22 37.44
C PRO A 7 25.78 -11.91 37.23
N ASP A 8 25.59 -13.10 37.81
CA ASP A 8 24.33 -13.86 37.72
C ASP A 8 23.16 -13.15 38.41
N ARG A 9 23.41 -12.51 39.56
CA ARG A 9 22.38 -11.76 40.29
C ARG A 9 22.00 -10.48 39.58
N LEU A 10 22.97 -9.86 38.92
CA LEU A 10 22.73 -8.68 38.11
C LEU A 10 21.88 -9.03 36.87
N LEU A 11 22.17 -10.16 36.22
CA LEU A 11 21.39 -10.64 35.07
C LEU A 11 19.95 -11.03 35.46
N ALA A 12 19.77 -11.72 36.58
CA ALA A 12 18.45 -12.07 37.10
C ALA A 12 17.61 -10.81 37.38
N TRP A 13 18.22 -9.78 37.95
CA TRP A 13 17.55 -8.50 38.18
C TRP A 13 17.13 -7.82 36.88
N TYR A 14 17.96 -7.84 35.84
CA TYR A 14 17.60 -7.27 34.53
C TYR A 14 16.42 -8.01 33.87
N LEU A 15 16.39 -9.34 33.96
CA LEU A 15 15.27 -10.13 33.46
C LEU A 15 13.97 -9.85 34.22
N GLU A 16 14.03 -9.75 35.55
CA GLU A 16 12.87 -9.37 36.39
C GLU A 16 12.40 -7.93 36.11
N ALA A 17 13.34 -7.03 35.79
CA ALA A 17 13.03 -5.65 35.36
C ALA A 17 12.46 -5.56 33.94
N GLY A 18 12.31 -6.69 33.23
CA GLY A 18 11.72 -6.76 31.89
C GLY A 18 12.65 -6.31 30.77
N VAL A 19 13.96 -6.34 31.00
CA VAL A 19 14.97 -6.09 29.96
C VAL A 19 15.09 -7.34 29.09
N ASP A 20 14.68 -7.22 27.83
CA ASP A 20 14.62 -8.29 26.83
C ASP A 20 15.77 -8.23 25.82
N GLU A 21 16.28 -7.04 25.49
CA GLU A 21 17.40 -6.85 24.56
C GLU A 21 18.38 -5.75 25.01
N SER A 22 19.69 -5.96 24.78
CA SER A 22 20.73 -4.95 25.00
C SER A 22 21.04 -4.19 23.70
N ILE A 23 20.40 -3.03 23.51
CA ILE A 23 20.56 -2.19 22.30
C ILE A 23 21.65 -1.12 22.52
N GLY A 24 22.89 -1.58 22.73
CA GLY A 24 24.10 -0.74 22.80
C GLY A 24 24.77 -0.66 24.17
N GLU A 25 26.03 -0.23 24.17
CA GLU A 25 26.92 -0.18 25.36
C GLU A 25 26.59 0.98 26.32
N THR A 26 25.82 1.99 25.88
CA THR A 26 25.56 3.20 26.65
C THR A 26 24.16 3.16 27.27
N PRO A 27 24.02 3.19 28.61
CA PRO A 27 22.71 3.25 29.27
C PRO A 27 21.96 4.54 28.92
N ILE A 28 20.68 4.44 28.56
CA ILE A 28 19.80 5.60 28.30
C ILE A 28 18.83 5.75 29.48
N ASP A 29 19.00 6.81 30.27
CA ASP A 29 18.06 7.17 31.33
C ASP A 29 16.81 7.83 30.75
N ARG A 30 15.71 7.07 30.67
CA ARG A 30 14.40 7.52 30.17
C ARG A 30 13.51 8.13 31.25
N THR A 31 13.95 8.14 32.51
CA THR A 31 13.20 8.76 33.62
C THR A 31 13.55 10.24 33.77
N ARG A 32 14.63 10.69 33.12
CA ARG A 32 15.03 12.08 33.12
C ARG A 32 14.11 12.90 32.19
N PRO A 33 13.45 13.97 32.67
CA PRO A 33 12.73 14.88 31.79
C PRO A 33 13.70 15.51 30.80
N PRO A 34 13.30 15.73 29.53
CA PRO A 34 14.18 16.32 28.54
C PRO A 34 14.65 17.68 29.04
N VAL A 35 15.98 17.87 29.09
CA VAL A 35 16.56 19.19 29.34
C VAL A 35 16.22 20.02 28.12
N ARG A 36 15.26 20.94 28.29
CA ARG A 36 14.98 21.97 27.31
C ARG A 36 16.21 22.86 27.27
N THR A 37 17.05 22.70 26.26
CA THR A 37 18.14 23.65 26.01
C THR A 37 17.47 24.98 25.67
N GLU A 38 17.51 25.91 26.60
CA GLU A 38 17.11 27.29 26.37
C GLU A 38 18.05 27.84 25.29
N ALA A 39 17.54 27.99 24.08
CA ALA A 39 18.29 28.60 22.99
C ALA A 39 18.62 30.03 23.39
N ALA A 40 19.91 30.34 23.47
CA ALA A 40 20.38 31.70 23.66
C ALA A 40 19.76 32.63 22.59
N PRO A 41 19.38 33.87 22.92
CA PRO A 41 18.86 34.80 21.93
C PRO A 41 19.98 35.11 20.91
N LEU A 42 19.80 34.60 19.70
CA LEU A 42 20.61 35.00 18.55
C LEU A 42 20.32 36.47 18.25
N ALA A 43 21.34 37.32 18.42
CA ALA A 43 21.31 38.68 17.92
C ALA A 43 21.05 38.68 16.40
N PRO A 44 20.25 39.61 15.86
CA PRO A 44 19.98 39.64 14.43
C PRO A 44 21.26 40.02 13.67
N ALA A 45 21.74 39.10 12.84
CA ALA A 45 22.78 39.42 11.86
C ALA A 45 22.20 40.38 10.80
N PRO A 46 22.99 41.35 10.29
CA PRO A 46 22.53 42.25 9.25
C PRO A 46 22.23 41.48 7.96
N ILE A 47 21.03 41.69 7.42
CA ILE A 47 20.59 41.13 6.14
C ILE A 47 21.39 41.83 5.03
N PRO A 48 22.16 41.12 4.19
CA PRO A 48 22.75 41.71 3.00
C PRO A 48 21.63 42.10 2.03
N ALA A 49 21.69 43.31 1.51
CA ALA A 49 20.75 43.78 0.48
C ALA A 49 20.84 42.86 -0.75
N LEU A 50 19.73 42.19 -1.06
CA LEU A 50 19.57 41.38 -2.27
C LEU A 50 19.65 42.29 -3.50
N SER A 51 20.66 42.10 -4.33
CA SER A 51 20.66 42.62 -5.69
C SER A 51 19.54 41.94 -6.51
N PRO A 52 18.93 42.63 -7.50
CA PRO A 52 17.92 42.03 -8.36
C PRO A 52 18.51 40.83 -9.11
N PRO A 53 17.76 39.73 -9.29
CA PRO A 53 18.26 38.57 -10.00
C PRO A 53 18.38 38.91 -11.50
N GLU A 54 19.58 38.72 -12.06
CA GLU A 54 19.75 38.56 -13.49
C GLU A 54 18.90 37.38 -13.96
N ALA A 55 18.24 37.55 -15.10
CA ALA A 55 17.37 36.55 -15.71
C ALA A 55 18.19 35.33 -16.15
N VAL A 56 18.31 34.34 -15.25
CA VAL A 56 18.80 33.01 -15.61
C VAL A 56 17.74 32.35 -16.49
N THR A 57 18.05 32.22 -17.77
CA THR A 57 17.25 31.45 -18.72
C THR A 57 17.23 30.00 -18.25
N GLN A 58 16.06 29.54 -17.79
CA GLN A 58 15.87 28.15 -17.39
C GLN A 58 16.09 27.23 -18.61
N PRO A 59 16.97 26.22 -18.55
CA PRO A 59 16.94 25.14 -19.53
C PRO A 59 15.60 24.43 -19.39
N GLN A 60 14.84 24.33 -20.48
CA GLN A 60 13.60 23.56 -20.54
C GLN A 60 13.87 22.13 -20.06
N ALA A 61 13.30 21.76 -18.92
CA ALA A 61 13.42 20.43 -18.37
C ALA A 61 12.80 19.42 -19.34
N LYS A 62 13.64 18.55 -19.92
CA LYS A 62 13.18 17.30 -20.52
C LYS A 62 12.44 16.51 -19.44
N ALA A 63 11.30 15.92 -19.79
CA ALA A 63 10.55 15.02 -18.93
C ALA A 63 11.50 13.97 -18.30
N PRO A 64 11.33 13.60 -17.01
CA PRO A 64 12.23 12.66 -16.36
C PRO A 64 12.23 11.35 -17.15
N GLU A 65 13.41 10.94 -17.63
CA GLU A 65 13.55 9.69 -18.35
C GLU A 65 13.18 8.53 -17.42
N ARG A 66 12.08 7.83 -17.72
CA ARG A 66 11.71 6.64 -16.96
C ARG A 66 12.85 5.61 -17.00
N PRO A 67 13.25 5.01 -15.87
CA PRO A 67 14.24 3.94 -15.82
C PRO A 67 13.91 2.82 -16.83
N GLN A 68 14.94 2.23 -17.44
CA GLN A 68 14.79 1.20 -18.47
C GLN A 68 13.97 -0.01 -18.02
N ALA A 69 14.04 -0.37 -16.74
CA ALA A 69 13.22 -1.42 -16.12
C ALA A 69 11.71 -1.09 -16.18
N ALA A 70 11.31 0.16 -15.89
CA ALA A 70 9.91 0.59 -15.94
C ALA A 70 9.35 0.61 -17.38
N ARG A 71 10.20 0.92 -18.37
CA ARG A 71 9.84 0.81 -19.80
C ARG A 71 9.61 -0.64 -20.20
N THR A 72 10.50 -1.54 -19.79
CA THR A 72 10.40 -2.98 -20.05
C THR A 72 9.13 -3.57 -19.43
N ALA A 73 8.83 -3.21 -18.19
CA ALA A 73 7.60 -3.61 -17.52
C ALA A 73 6.34 -3.16 -18.26
N SER A 74 6.33 -1.92 -18.75
CA SER A 74 5.21 -1.37 -19.51
C SER A 74 4.98 -2.11 -20.84
N VAL A 75 6.06 -2.50 -21.53
CA VAL A 75 5.97 -3.28 -22.79
C VAL A 75 5.45 -4.69 -22.52
N LEU A 76 6.04 -5.39 -21.55
CA LEU A 76 5.64 -6.76 -21.18
C LEU A 76 4.17 -6.83 -20.74
N ALA A 77 3.71 -5.84 -19.98
CA ALA A 77 2.30 -5.74 -19.60
C ALA A 77 1.41 -5.50 -20.82
N ALA A 78 1.74 -4.53 -21.67
CA ALA A 78 0.92 -4.17 -22.83
C ALA A 78 0.75 -5.31 -23.86
N GLU A 79 1.72 -6.21 -23.98
CA GLU A 79 1.65 -7.37 -24.87
C GLU A 79 0.65 -8.44 -24.42
N ALA A 80 0.35 -8.53 -23.12
CA ALA A 80 -0.56 -9.54 -22.58
C ALA A 80 -2.00 -9.26 -22.99
N LYS A 81 -2.66 -10.21 -23.66
CA LYS A 81 -4.06 -10.15 -24.12
C LYS A 81 -5.03 -10.91 -23.22
N THR A 82 -4.51 -11.77 -22.36
CA THR A 82 -5.29 -12.57 -21.42
C THR A 82 -4.69 -12.50 -20.02
N LEU A 83 -5.47 -12.84 -19.00
CA LEU A 83 -4.98 -12.91 -17.62
C LEU A 83 -3.85 -13.94 -17.45
N ASP A 84 -3.91 -15.06 -18.18
CA ASP A 84 -2.86 -16.07 -18.16
C ASP A 84 -1.57 -15.55 -18.79
N GLU A 85 -1.66 -14.81 -19.90
CA GLU A 85 -0.51 -14.13 -20.50
C GLU A 85 0.08 -13.07 -19.58
N LEU A 86 -0.77 -12.32 -18.85
CA LEU A 86 -0.32 -11.33 -17.87
C LEU A 86 0.40 -11.99 -16.70
N LYS A 87 -0.14 -13.11 -16.19
CA LYS A 87 0.51 -13.94 -15.16
C LYS A 87 1.85 -14.46 -15.63
N ALA A 88 1.95 -14.95 -16.88
CA ALA A 88 3.22 -15.37 -17.48
C ALA A 88 4.20 -14.20 -17.66
N ALA A 89 3.70 -13.00 -17.98
CA ALA A 89 4.52 -11.79 -18.10
C ALA A 89 5.16 -11.38 -16.77
N TYR A 90 4.48 -11.51 -15.63
CA TYR A 90 5.10 -11.34 -14.30
C TYR A 90 6.28 -12.31 -14.07
N GLY A 91 6.16 -13.54 -14.58
CA GLY A 91 7.24 -14.53 -14.55
C GLY A 91 8.50 -14.08 -15.31
N ARG A 92 8.31 -13.36 -16.43
CA ARG A 92 9.39 -12.84 -17.30
C ARG A 92 10.01 -11.53 -16.81
N LEU A 93 9.38 -10.84 -15.86
CA LEU A 93 9.90 -9.58 -15.33
C LEU A 93 11.16 -9.82 -14.49
N GLU A 94 12.29 -9.26 -14.93
CA GLU A 94 13.58 -9.34 -14.25
C GLU A 94 13.90 -8.07 -13.44
N GLY A 95 14.88 -8.13 -12.54
CA GLY A 95 15.35 -6.96 -11.79
C GLY A 95 14.41 -6.46 -10.69
N VAL A 96 13.44 -7.26 -10.27
CA VAL A 96 12.48 -6.90 -9.20
C VAL A 96 12.98 -7.44 -7.86
N ALA A 97 13.45 -6.56 -6.98
CA ALA A 97 14.00 -6.97 -5.67
C ALA A 97 13.02 -7.80 -4.83
N ILE A 98 11.74 -7.42 -4.79
CA ILE A 98 10.71 -8.15 -4.01
C ILE A 98 10.40 -9.54 -4.58
N LYS A 99 10.64 -9.77 -5.87
CA LYS A 99 10.47 -11.10 -6.48
C LYS A 99 11.55 -12.07 -6.01
N ALA A 100 12.76 -11.58 -5.73
CA ALA A 100 13.85 -12.41 -5.22
C ALA A 100 13.63 -12.85 -3.76
N THR A 101 12.82 -12.12 -3.00
CA THR A 101 12.55 -12.39 -1.58
C THR A 101 11.23 -13.08 -1.32
N ALA A 102 10.33 -13.10 -2.30
CA ALA A 102 9.02 -13.75 -2.19
C ALA A 102 9.10 -15.23 -2.59
N THR A 103 8.23 -16.04 -1.99
CA THR A 103 8.13 -17.48 -2.26
C THR A 103 7.27 -17.75 -3.48
N GLN A 104 6.12 -17.06 -3.60
CA GLN A 104 5.18 -17.26 -4.69
C GLN A 104 4.70 -15.95 -5.29
N LEU A 105 4.32 -16.02 -6.57
CA LEU A 105 3.53 -14.98 -7.21
C LEU A 105 2.08 -15.07 -6.72
N VAL A 106 1.61 -14.03 -6.06
CA VAL A 106 0.22 -13.88 -5.63
C VAL A 106 -0.51 -13.04 -6.68
N PHE A 107 -1.05 -13.71 -7.70
CA PHE A 107 -1.63 -13.04 -8.86
C PHE A 107 -3.03 -12.47 -8.56
N ALA A 108 -3.99 -13.35 -8.28
CA ALA A 108 -5.37 -12.97 -7.97
C ALA A 108 -6.16 -14.15 -7.39
N ASP A 109 -7.36 -13.87 -6.89
CA ASP A 109 -8.39 -14.85 -6.51
C ASP A 109 -9.77 -14.33 -6.93
N GLY A 110 -10.74 -15.26 -7.05
CA GLY A 110 -12.13 -14.97 -7.38
C GLY A 110 -12.46 -15.00 -8.86
N ASN A 111 -13.55 -14.35 -9.25
CA ASN A 111 -14.13 -14.47 -10.59
C ASN A 111 -13.63 -13.36 -11.54
N PRO A 112 -12.91 -13.70 -12.64
CA PRO A 112 -12.44 -12.73 -13.63
C PRO A 112 -13.53 -11.89 -14.31
N GLN A 113 -14.79 -12.33 -14.24
CA GLN A 113 -15.96 -11.64 -14.79
C GLN A 113 -16.79 -10.94 -13.71
N ALA A 114 -16.22 -10.78 -12.50
CA ALA A 114 -16.89 -10.10 -11.41
C ALA A 114 -17.08 -8.61 -11.71
N ARG A 115 -18.23 -8.08 -11.30
CA ARG A 115 -18.53 -6.64 -11.39
C ARG A 115 -17.66 -5.80 -10.44
N LEU A 116 -17.14 -6.40 -9.38
CA LEU A 116 -16.34 -5.73 -8.36
C LEU A 116 -14.94 -6.34 -8.29
N MET A 117 -13.92 -5.46 -8.39
CA MET A 117 -12.51 -5.79 -8.20
C MET A 117 -11.97 -5.12 -6.94
N CYS A 118 -11.44 -5.90 -5.99
CA CYS A 118 -10.69 -5.40 -4.84
C CYS A 118 -9.19 -5.38 -5.13
N ILE A 119 -8.53 -4.28 -4.76
CA ILE A 119 -7.07 -4.14 -4.92
C ILE A 119 -6.48 -3.78 -3.56
N GLY A 120 -5.67 -4.69 -3.00
CA GLY A 120 -4.88 -4.48 -1.80
C GLY A 120 -3.50 -3.88 -2.06
N GLU A 121 -2.70 -3.79 -1.00
CA GLU A 121 -1.33 -3.24 -1.05
C GLU A 121 -0.33 -4.30 -1.54
N ALA A 122 -0.11 -5.34 -0.73
CA ALA A 122 0.83 -6.41 -1.02
C ALA A 122 0.47 -7.69 -0.22
N PRO A 123 0.93 -8.87 -0.67
CA PRO A 123 0.82 -10.13 0.06
C PRO A 123 1.46 -10.09 1.44
N GLY A 124 0.83 -10.75 2.41
CA GLY A 124 1.43 -11.10 3.68
C GLY A 124 2.10 -12.48 3.63
N ALA A 125 2.52 -12.98 4.80
CA ALA A 125 3.21 -14.26 4.91
C ALA A 125 2.36 -15.45 4.46
N GLU A 126 1.07 -15.43 4.77
CA GLU A 126 0.16 -16.53 4.42
C GLU A 126 -0.16 -16.53 2.93
N GLU A 127 -0.34 -15.34 2.36
CA GLU A 127 -0.57 -15.15 0.93
C GLU A 127 0.65 -15.60 0.12
N ASP A 128 1.86 -15.23 0.54
CA ASP A 128 3.11 -15.66 -0.10
C ASP A 128 3.29 -17.18 -0.04
N ARG A 129 2.90 -17.80 1.07
CA ARG A 129 2.95 -19.25 1.23
C ARG A 129 1.95 -19.98 0.33
N GLN A 130 0.72 -19.47 0.20
CA GLN A 130 -0.35 -20.15 -0.55
C GLN A 130 -0.43 -19.73 -2.03
N GLY A 131 0.16 -18.61 -2.42
CA GLY A 131 0.03 -18.04 -3.76
C GLY A 131 -1.34 -17.39 -4.02
N LEU A 132 -2.13 -17.14 -2.97
CA LEU A 132 -3.49 -16.60 -3.06
C LEU A 132 -3.61 -15.30 -2.26
N PRO A 133 -4.27 -14.25 -2.80
CA PRO A 133 -4.43 -12.99 -2.10
C PRO A 133 -5.44 -13.09 -0.95
N PHE A 134 -5.16 -12.34 0.11
CA PHE A 134 -6.05 -12.19 1.26
C PHE A 134 -6.48 -13.55 1.86
N VAL A 135 -5.58 -14.48 2.17
CA VAL A 135 -5.92 -15.75 2.86
C VAL A 135 -5.71 -15.68 4.37
N GLY A 136 -4.95 -14.68 4.85
CA GLY A 136 -4.68 -14.45 6.26
C GLY A 136 -5.85 -13.79 7.04
N PRO A 137 -5.60 -13.32 8.28
CA PRO A 137 -6.61 -12.68 9.12
C PRO A 137 -7.29 -11.46 8.48
N ALA A 138 -6.52 -10.65 7.74
CA ALA A 138 -7.05 -9.52 6.98
C ALA A 138 -8.02 -9.98 5.88
N GLY A 139 -7.72 -11.10 5.24
CA GLY A 139 -8.57 -11.72 4.25
C GLY A 139 -9.88 -12.26 4.80
N LYS A 140 -9.85 -12.93 5.94
CA LYS A 140 -11.07 -13.36 6.64
C LYS A 140 -11.99 -12.20 7.01
N LEU A 141 -11.42 -11.01 7.26
CA LEU A 141 -12.22 -9.81 7.47
C LEU A 141 -12.77 -9.26 6.14
N LEU A 142 -11.97 -9.28 5.06
CA LEU A 142 -12.45 -8.92 3.72
C LEU A 142 -13.63 -9.79 3.30
N ASP A 143 -13.59 -11.11 3.57
CA ASP A 143 -14.70 -12.03 3.28
C ASP A 143 -15.99 -11.60 3.99
N LYS A 144 -15.88 -11.19 5.26
CA LYS A 144 -17.03 -10.67 6.03
C LYS A 144 -17.53 -9.33 5.48
N MET A 145 -16.62 -8.48 4.98
CA MET A 145 -16.96 -7.19 4.37
C MET A 145 -17.70 -7.41 3.04
N LEU A 146 -17.25 -8.32 2.19
CA LEU A 146 -17.96 -8.73 0.98
C LEU A 146 -19.34 -9.32 1.32
N ALA A 147 -19.40 -10.25 2.27
CA ALA A 147 -20.65 -10.88 2.70
C ALA A 147 -21.67 -9.85 3.21
N SER A 148 -21.22 -8.79 3.87
CA SER A 148 -22.10 -7.73 4.38
C SER A 148 -22.82 -6.93 3.29
N ILE A 149 -22.32 -6.98 2.05
CA ILE A 149 -22.97 -6.36 0.89
C ILE A 149 -23.61 -7.38 -0.07
N GLY A 150 -23.65 -8.66 0.32
CA GLY A 150 -24.21 -9.75 -0.49
C GLY A 150 -23.28 -10.29 -1.56
N LEU A 151 -21.96 -10.09 -1.40
CA LEU A 151 -20.93 -10.65 -2.27
C LEU A 151 -20.09 -11.68 -1.52
N ASP A 152 -19.32 -12.45 -2.27
CA ASP A 152 -18.34 -13.42 -1.80
C ASP A 152 -17.15 -13.48 -2.77
N ARG A 153 -16.22 -14.40 -2.53
CA ARG A 153 -15.06 -14.60 -3.42
C ARG A 153 -15.42 -15.11 -4.81
N GLN A 154 -16.58 -15.75 -4.98
CA GLN A 154 -17.01 -16.25 -6.30
C GLN A 154 -17.66 -15.14 -7.14
N THR A 155 -18.03 -14.03 -6.50
CA THR A 155 -18.71 -12.89 -7.13
C THR A 155 -17.88 -11.61 -7.12
N ALA A 156 -16.70 -11.64 -6.50
CA ALA A 156 -15.69 -10.58 -6.53
C ALA A 156 -14.39 -11.07 -7.17
N TYR A 157 -13.57 -10.13 -7.64
CA TYR A 157 -12.20 -10.38 -8.07
C TYR A 157 -11.23 -9.68 -7.13
N ILE A 158 -10.16 -10.35 -6.69
CA ILE A 158 -9.26 -9.84 -5.65
C ILE A 158 -7.83 -9.91 -6.15
N ALA A 159 -7.13 -8.78 -6.10
CA ALA A 159 -5.72 -8.66 -6.46
C ALA A 159 -4.99 -7.69 -5.50
N ASN A 160 -3.69 -7.49 -5.71
CA ASN A 160 -2.87 -6.54 -4.97
C ASN A 160 -2.08 -5.64 -5.92
N LEU A 161 -1.69 -4.46 -5.45
CA LEU A 161 -0.81 -3.55 -6.17
C LEU A 161 0.56 -4.19 -6.45
N LEU A 162 1.17 -4.79 -5.43
CA LEU A 162 2.36 -5.62 -5.59
C LEU A 162 1.92 -7.09 -5.54
N PRO A 163 2.33 -7.96 -6.49
CA PRO A 163 1.94 -9.37 -6.46
C PRO A 163 2.93 -10.26 -5.68
N TRP A 164 3.96 -9.67 -5.08
CA TRP A 164 4.96 -10.35 -4.24
C TRP A 164 5.05 -9.69 -2.88
N ARG A 165 5.36 -10.50 -1.86
CA ARG A 165 5.51 -10.05 -0.48
C ARG A 165 6.81 -9.23 -0.30
N PRO A 166 6.73 -7.97 0.18
CA PRO A 166 7.92 -7.21 0.56
C PRO A 166 8.59 -7.78 1.82
N PRO A 167 9.93 -7.71 1.94
CA PRO A 167 10.64 -8.11 3.14
C PRO A 167 10.09 -7.43 4.40
N GLY A 168 9.83 -8.21 5.45
CA GLY A 168 9.28 -7.68 6.70
C GLY A 168 7.86 -7.10 6.60
N ASN A 169 7.12 -7.36 5.52
CA ASN A 169 5.80 -6.75 5.26
C ASN A 169 5.83 -5.21 5.29
N ARG A 170 6.95 -4.61 4.86
CA ARG A 170 7.05 -3.16 4.72
C ARG A 170 6.09 -2.64 3.64
N ALA A 171 5.81 -1.34 3.70
CA ALA A 171 5.08 -0.67 2.65
C ALA A 171 5.83 -0.71 1.29
N PRO A 172 5.10 -0.68 0.16
CA PRO A 172 5.68 -0.50 -1.18
C PRO A 172 6.54 0.76 -1.29
N THR A 173 7.67 0.67 -1.98
CA THR A 173 8.42 1.87 -2.38
C THR A 173 7.84 2.48 -3.65
N SER A 174 8.07 3.78 -3.87
CA SER A 174 7.66 4.45 -5.11
C SER A 174 8.26 3.81 -6.37
N GLU A 175 9.47 3.26 -6.26
CA GLU A 175 10.13 2.55 -7.36
C GLU A 175 9.44 1.23 -7.71
N GLU A 176 9.05 0.45 -6.68
CA GLU A 176 8.30 -0.79 -6.85
C GLU A 176 6.93 -0.53 -7.47
N VAL A 177 6.24 0.50 -6.97
CA VAL A 177 4.95 0.93 -7.51
C VAL A 177 5.11 1.37 -8.96
N ALA A 178 6.09 2.21 -9.29
CA ALA A 178 6.32 2.67 -10.66
C ALA A 178 6.65 1.53 -11.63
N LEU A 179 7.30 0.47 -11.14
CA LEU A 179 7.66 -0.70 -11.93
C LEU A 179 6.45 -1.62 -12.18
N LEU A 180 5.56 -1.78 -11.20
CA LEU A 180 4.50 -2.79 -11.23
C LEU A 180 3.11 -2.24 -11.55
N LEU A 181 2.92 -0.92 -11.42
CA LEU A 181 1.67 -0.26 -11.79
C LEU A 181 1.24 -0.55 -13.24
N PRO A 182 2.12 -0.58 -14.26
CA PRO A 182 1.70 -0.93 -15.63
C PRO A 182 1.07 -2.32 -15.75
N PHE A 183 1.52 -3.28 -14.94
CA PHE A 183 0.90 -4.61 -14.90
C PHE A 183 -0.46 -4.58 -14.22
N LEU A 184 -0.62 -3.82 -13.13
CA LEU A 184 -1.92 -3.66 -12.47
C LEU A 184 -2.92 -2.94 -13.37
N GLU A 185 -2.50 -1.87 -14.06
CA GLU A 185 -3.33 -1.17 -15.04
C GLU A 185 -3.81 -2.15 -16.12
N ARG A 186 -2.89 -2.96 -16.67
CA ARG A 186 -3.27 -4.01 -17.62
C ARG A 186 -4.20 -5.06 -17.00
N HIS A 187 -3.98 -5.40 -15.74
CA HIS A 187 -4.84 -6.35 -15.01
C HIS A 187 -6.27 -5.84 -14.94
N ILE A 188 -6.45 -4.57 -14.57
CA ILE A 188 -7.76 -3.91 -14.52
C ILE A 188 -8.40 -3.88 -15.92
N GLU A 189 -7.62 -3.57 -16.97
CA GLU A 189 -8.11 -3.57 -18.36
C GLU A 189 -8.62 -4.94 -18.82
N LEU A 190 -7.95 -6.02 -18.41
CA LEU A 190 -8.33 -7.38 -18.78
C LEU A 190 -9.55 -7.89 -17.99
N VAL A 191 -9.77 -7.38 -16.78
CA VAL A 191 -10.94 -7.71 -15.96
C VAL A 191 -12.16 -6.86 -16.34
N ASP A 192 -11.96 -5.61 -16.80
CA ASP A 192 -13.01 -4.60 -17.09
C ASP A 192 -14.13 -4.57 -16.02
N PRO A 193 -13.80 -4.38 -14.72
CA PRO A 193 -14.82 -4.39 -13.67
C PRO A 193 -15.72 -3.15 -13.76
N GLU A 194 -16.91 -3.22 -13.18
CA GLU A 194 -17.80 -2.06 -13.03
C GLU A 194 -17.35 -1.15 -11.88
N VAL A 195 -16.78 -1.76 -10.82
CA VAL A 195 -16.32 -1.07 -9.61
C VAL A 195 -14.96 -1.57 -9.16
N ILE A 196 -14.08 -0.64 -8.79
CA ILE A 196 -12.80 -0.93 -8.15
C ILE A 196 -12.86 -0.47 -6.69
N VAL A 197 -12.51 -1.36 -5.76
CA VAL A 197 -12.37 -1.06 -4.34
C VAL A 197 -10.90 -1.07 -3.96
N LEU A 198 -10.36 0.09 -3.62
CA LEU A 198 -8.95 0.28 -3.28
C LEU A 198 -8.79 0.17 -1.76
N LEU A 199 -8.16 -0.92 -1.32
CA LEU A 199 -8.01 -1.25 0.10
C LEU A 199 -6.71 -0.63 0.62
N GLY A 200 -6.83 0.47 1.35
CA GLY A 200 -5.69 1.16 1.97
C GLY A 200 -5.08 2.28 1.13
N GLY A 201 -4.12 2.99 1.73
CA GLY A 201 -3.52 4.19 1.17
C GLY A 201 -2.68 3.92 -0.08
N SER A 202 -1.79 2.94 -0.02
CA SER A 202 -0.85 2.63 -1.11
C SER A 202 -1.57 2.27 -2.42
N ALA A 203 -2.56 1.38 -2.35
CA ALA A 203 -3.41 1.03 -3.50
C ALA A 203 -4.19 2.26 -4.02
N ALA A 204 -4.78 3.04 -3.12
CA ALA A 204 -5.54 4.23 -3.49
C ALA A 204 -4.68 5.30 -4.18
N GLN A 205 -3.52 5.62 -3.61
CA GLN A 205 -2.60 6.62 -4.15
C GLN A 205 -2.04 6.22 -5.51
N ALA A 206 -1.63 4.96 -5.66
CA ALA A 206 -1.08 4.44 -6.91
C ALA A 206 -2.12 4.44 -8.03
N VAL A 207 -3.30 3.85 -7.80
CA VAL A 207 -4.32 3.69 -8.85
C VAL A 207 -5.02 5.01 -9.19
N LEU A 208 -5.26 5.88 -8.20
CA LEU A 208 -5.92 7.16 -8.45
C LEU A 208 -4.95 8.27 -8.88
N ALA A 209 -3.63 8.01 -8.88
CA ALA A 209 -2.59 9.02 -9.05
C ALA A 209 -2.82 10.23 -8.13
N ARG A 210 -2.84 9.96 -6.82
CA ARG A 210 -3.11 10.93 -5.74
C ARG A 210 -2.05 10.83 -4.66
N SER A 211 -1.83 11.92 -3.92
CA SER A 211 -0.85 11.98 -2.82
C SER A 211 -1.53 12.12 -1.45
N GLU A 212 -2.84 12.33 -1.42
CA GLU A 212 -3.63 12.44 -0.21
C GLU A 212 -3.64 11.13 0.59
N GLY A 213 -3.70 11.23 1.92
CA GLY A 213 -3.81 10.06 2.78
C GLY A 213 -5.19 9.40 2.69
N ILE A 214 -5.26 8.12 3.06
CA ILE A 214 -6.50 7.31 2.99
C ILE A 214 -7.69 7.96 3.71
N GLY A 215 -7.45 8.71 4.80
CA GLY A 215 -8.51 9.41 5.52
C GLY A 215 -9.26 10.45 4.68
N ARG A 216 -8.63 11.03 3.65
CA ARG A 216 -9.26 11.99 2.74
C ARG A 216 -9.83 11.33 1.48
N LEU A 217 -9.24 10.22 1.01
CA LEU A 217 -9.67 9.54 -0.21
C LEU A 217 -10.87 8.61 0.02
N ARG A 218 -10.99 8.05 1.23
CA ARG A 218 -11.99 7.02 1.51
C ARG A 218 -13.43 7.53 1.37
N GLY A 219 -14.32 6.65 0.92
CA GLY A 219 -15.77 6.95 0.84
C GLY A 219 -16.16 7.95 -0.24
N HIS A 220 -15.21 8.38 -1.08
CA HIS A 220 -15.47 9.21 -2.26
C HIS A 220 -15.35 8.37 -3.53
N TRP A 221 -16.20 8.67 -4.50
CA TRP A 221 -16.14 8.08 -5.84
C TRP A 221 -15.14 8.84 -6.71
N HIS A 222 -14.27 8.08 -7.37
CA HIS A 222 -13.28 8.59 -8.30
C HIS A 222 -13.41 7.86 -9.63
N PRO A 223 -13.46 8.56 -10.77
CA PRO A 223 -13.35 7.92 -12.06
C PRO A 223 -11.91 7.41 -12.25
N TYR A 224 -11.77 6.12 -12.55
CA TYR A 224 -10.52 5.51 -12.99
C TYR A 224 -10.60 5.27 -14.49
N SER A 225 -9.57 5.71 -15.22
CA SER A 225 -9.46 5.52 -16.66
C SER A 225 -8.07 5.01 -17.01
N SER A 226 -8.01 4.08 -17.96
CA SER A 226 -6.77 3.62 -18.60
C SER A 226 -6.97 3.54 -20.11
N ARG A 227 -5.90 3.28 -20.87
CA ARG A 227 -5.95 3.26 -22.34
C ARG A 227 -6.75 2.07 -22.89
N GLY A 228 -6.74 0.94 -22.20
CA GLY A 228 -7.44 -0.27 -22.62
C GLY A 228 -8.91 -0.35 -22.17
N LEU A 229 -9.38 0.54 -21.28
CA LEU A 229 -10.77 0.57 -20.85
C LEU A 229 -11.64 1.36 -21.83
N ALA A 230 -12.77 0.78 -22.22
CA ALA A 230 -13.75 1.44 -23.11
C ALA A 230 -14.47 2.61 -22.43
N ARG A 231 -14.57 2.59 -21.09
CA ARG A 231 -15.24 3.60 -20.28
C ARG A 231 -14.54 3.76 -18.93
N PRO A 232 -14.63 4.93 -18.28
CA PRO A 232 -14.14 5.08 -16.91
C PRO A 232 -14.87 4.12 -15.96
N VAL A 233 -14.11 3.50 -15.08
CA VAL A 233 -14.61 2.62 -14.03
C VAL A 233 -14.73 3.40 -12.72
N GLN A 234 -15.76 3.14 -11.92
CA GLN A 234 -15.91 3.81 -10.63
C GLN A 234 -14.99 3.17 -9.60
N ALA A 235 -14.09 3.97 -9.02
CA ALA A 235 -13.17 3.53 -7.98
C ALA A 235 -13.52 4.20 -6.64
N MET A 236 -13.51 3.43 -5.56
CA MET A 236 -13.64 3.94 -4.20
C MET A 236 -12.54 3.40 -3.31
N ALA A 237 -11.87 4.29 -2.59
CA ALA A 237 -10.93 3.90 -1.55
C ALA A 237 -11.66 3.57 -0.24
N THR A 238 -11.14 2.61 0.51
CA THR A 238 -11.57 2.31 1.88
C THR A 238 -10.40 1.83 2.72
N PHE A 239 -10.62 1.66 4.02
CA PHE A 239 -9.58 1.17 4.93
C PHE A 239 -9.18 -0.27 4.62
N HIS A 240 -7.88 -0.54 4.68
CA HIS A 240 -7.36 -1.90 4.52
C HIS A 240 -7.86 -2.79 5.68
N PRO A 241 -8.27 -4.05 5.44
CA PRO A 241 -8.75 -4.94 6.49
C PRO A 241 -7.76 -5.14 7.65
N ALA A 242 -6.46 -5.22 7.35
CA ALA A 242 -5.42 -5.29 8.38
C ALA A 242 -5.41 -4.06 9.32
N TYR A 243 -5.71 -2.86 8.79
CA TYR A 243 -5.84 -1.65 9.62
C TYR A 243 -7.08 -1.73 10.51
N LEU A 244 -8.21 -2.23 9.98
CA LEU A 244 -9.46 -2.40 10.74
C LEU A 244 -9.36 -3.45 11.85
N LEU A 245 -8.47 -4.44 11.71
CA LEU A 245 -8.16 -5.38 12.79
C LEU A 245 -7.44 -4.69 13.95
N ARG A 246 -6.51 -3.76 13.66
CA ARG A 246 -5.78 -2.98 14.66
C ARG A 246 -6.61 -1.82 15.23
N GLN A 247 -7.53 -1.26 14.43
CA GLN A 247 -8.39 -0.14 14.80
C GLN A 247 -9.88 -0.49 14.60
N PRO A 248 -10.48 -1.34 15.46
CA PRO A 248 -11.85 -1.80 15.29
C PRO A 248 -12.90 -0.69 15.25
N ALA A 249 -12.67 0.45 15.92
CA ALA A 249 -13.56 1.60 15.89
C ALA A 249 -13.79 2.16 14.47
N GLN A 250 -12.82 2.00 13.57
CA GLN A 250 -12.89 2.47 12.18
C GLN A 250 -13.74 1.56 11.28
N LYS A 251 -14.20 0.40 11.77
CA LYS A 251 -15.11 -0.48 11.02
C LYS A 251 -16.43 0.21 10.68
N ARG A 252 -16.89 1.14 11.53
CA ARG A 252 -18.10 1.93 11.26
C ARG A 252 -17.94 2.76 9.99
N GLU A 253 -16.79 3.41 9.84
CA GLU A 253 -16.52 4.22 8.67
C GLU A 253 -16.37 3.32 7.44
N ALA A 254 -15.61 2.22 7.53
CA ALA A 254 -15.48 1.28 6.41
C ALA A 254 -16.86 0.77 5.96
N TRP A 255 -17.73 0.41 6.90
CA TRP A 255 -19.09 -0.02 6.61
C TRP A 255 -19.91 1.01 5.81
N ARG A 256 -19.72 2.30 6.06
CA ARG A 256 -20.37 3.36 5.25
C ARG A 256 -19.92 3.27 3.80
N ASP A 257 -18.63 3.12 3.54
CA ASP A 257 -18.08 2.99 2.18
C ASP A 257 -18.68 1.77 1.46
N TRP A 258 -18.68 0.60 2.13
CA TRP A 258 -19.23 -0.63 1.56
C TRP A 258 -20.72 -0.54 1.25
N ARG A 259 -21.49 0.22 2.05
CA ARG A 259 -22.90 0.51 1.75
C ARG A 259 -23.06 1.34 0.49
N GLU A 260 -22.20 2.33 0.24
CA GLU A 260 -22.23 3.10 -1.01
C GLU A 260 -21.87 2.22 -2.21
N ILE A 261 -20.85 1.37 -2.07
CA ILE A 261 -20.48 0.38 -3.10
C ILE A 261 -21.66 -0.53 -3.43
N ARG A 262 -22.36 -1.04 -2.40
CA ARG A 262 -23.57 -1.86 -2.58
C ARG A 262 -24.66 -1.14 -3.35
N LYS A 263 -24.91 0.14 -3.07
CA LYS A 263 -25.96 0.92 -3.77
C LYS A 263 -25.66 1.04 -5.26
N LEU A 264 -24.39 1.21 -5.62
CA LEU A 264 -23.98 1.31 -7.02
C LEU A 264 -24.09 -0.04 -7.75
N LEU A 265 -23.68 -1.14 -7.10
CA LEU A 265 -23.79 -2.48 -7.68
C LEU A 265 -25.23 -3.01 -7.76
N PHE A 266 -26.08 -2.67 -6.80
CA PHE A 266 -27.46 -3.13 -6.73
C PHE A 266 -28.41 -1.94 -6.60
N PRO A 267 -28.58 -1.17 -7.70
CA PRO A 267 -29.53 -0.07 -7.72
C PRO A 267 -30.93 -0.60 -7.45
N LYS A 268 -31.71 0.11 -6.64
CA LYS A 268 -33.13 -0.21 -6.48
C LYS A 268 -33.82 0.01 -7.84
N PRO A 269 -34.77 -0.85 -8.24
CA PRO A 269 -35.58 -0.57 -9.42
C PRO A 269 -36.25 0.80 -9.25
N SER A 270 -36.19 1.62 -10.30
CA SER A 270 -36.91 2.89 -10.37
C SER A 270 -38.41 2.58 -10.24
N GLU A 271 -39.06 3.13 -9.21
CA GLU A 271 -40.52 3.09 -9.04
C GLU A 271 -41.24 3.83 -10.18
#